data_AF-A0A2W6DLQ9-F1
#
_entry.id   AF-A0A2W6DLQ9-F1
#
_cell.length_a   1.000
_cell.length_b   1.000
_cell.length_c   1.000
_cell.angle_alpha   90.00
_cell.angle_beta   90.00
_cell.angle_gamma   90.00
#
_symmetry.space_group_name_H-M   'P 1'
#
loop_
_entity.id
_entity.type
_entity.pdbx_description
1 polymer ?
#
loop_
_entity_poly.entity_id
_entity_poly.type
_entity_poly.pdbx_seq_one_letter_code
_entity_poly.pdbx_strand_id
1 'polypeptide(L)'
;TETRGTGLLHHVHERYEPWVGEIRTRPSGSLVADRRGVTTSFALANLQERGTMFVGPGTQVYEGMIVGENSRQDDMDVNPTKEKKLTNMRQSSSDVLIPLIPHRALSLEQALEFCRDDECVEVTPSSVRMRKVALAQQDREKLRGKRAKSGD
;
A
#
# COMPACT_ATOMS: atom_id res chain seq x y z
N THR A 1 4.11 -17.24 3.42
CA THR A 1 5.40 -17.88 3.76
C THR A 1 5.25 -19.38 3.64
N GLU A 2 5.76 -19.95 2.54
CA GLU A 2 5.49 -21.34 2.14
C GLU A 2 6.10 -22.39 3.10
N THR A 3 7.26 -22.08 3.67
CA THR A 3 7.99 -23.02 4.52
C THR A 3 7.43 -23.11 5.94
N ARG A 4 6.43 -22.30 6.29
CA ARG A 4 5.83 -22.23 7.64
C ARG A 4 6.89 -22.15 8.77
N GLY A 5 8.04 -21.55 8.49
CA GLY A 5 9.13 -21.36 9.45
C GLY A 5 10.12 -22.53 9.59
N THR A 6 9.98 -23.62 8.81
CA THR A 6 10.90 -24.78 8.89
C THR A 6 11.95 -24.83 7.79
N GLY A 7 11.85 -23.96 6.79
CA GLY A 7 12.79 -23.90 5.67
C GLY A 7 14.02 -23.07 6.00
N LEU A 8 15.20 -23.60 5.70
CA LEU A 8 16.48 -22.92 5.76
C LEU A 8 16.93 -22.58 4.35
N LEU A 9 17.24 -21.31 4.10
CA LEU A 9 17.77 -20.83 2.82
C LEU A 9 19.06 -20.04 3.08
N HIS A 10 20.12 -20.42 2.37
CA HIS A 10 21.39 -19.71 2.36
C HIS A 10 21.74 -19.40 0.91
N HIS A 11 22.22 -18.20 0.63
CA HIS A 11 22.71 -17.82 -0.68
C HIS A 11 24.07 -17.12 -0.53
N VAL A 12 24.95 -17.33 -1.50
CA VAL A 12 26.22 -16.63 -1.64
C VAL A 12 26.30 -16.16 -3.09
N HIS A 13 26.66 -14.89 -3.29
CA HIS A 13 26.85 -14.35 -4.62
C HIS A 13 27.98 -15.09 -5.35
N GLU A 14 27.68 -15.65 -6.52
CA GLU A 14 28.66 -16.41 -7.32
C GLU A 14 29.40 -15.49 -8.31
N ARG A 15 28.71 -14.97 -9.32
CA ARG A 15 29.25 -14.05 -10.34
C ARG A 15 28.13 -13.25 -11.00
N TYR A 16 28.53 -12.24 -11.76
CA TYR A 16 27.66 -11.58 -12.73
C TYR A 16 27.52 -12.41 -14.00
N GLU A 17 26.33 -12.41 -14.59
CA GLU A 17 26.00 -13.06 -15.86
C GLU A 17 25.34 -12.07 -16.83
N PRO A 18 25.30 -12.36 -18.14
CA PRO A 18 24.56 -11.55 -19.10
C PRO A 18 23.10 -11.35 -18.67
N TRP A 19 22.57 -10.16 -18.93
CA TRP A 19 21.21 -9.81 -18.58
C TRP A 19 20.20 -10.74 -19.27
N VAL A 20 19.26 -11.30 -18.48
CA VAL A 20 18.28 -12.28 -18.94
C VAL A 20 16.87 -11.71 -19.15
N GLY A 21 16.74 -10.38 -19.12
CA GLY A 21 15.46 -9.68 -19.30
C GLY A 21 14.86 -9.17 -18.01
N GLU A 22 13.77 -8.39 -18.14
CA GLU A 22 13.18 -7.63 -17.04
C GLU A 22 12.60 -8.52 -15.93
N ILE A 23 13.08 -8.30 -14.71
CA ILE A 23 12.55 -8.94 -13.51
C ILE A 23 11.37 -8.09 -13.02
N ARG A 24 10.15 -8.57 -13.25
CA ARG A 24 8.94 -7.91 -12.72
C ARG A 24 8.87 -8.14 -11.21
N THR A 25 8.99 -7.07 -10.44
CA THR A 25 9.00 -7.12 -8.96
C THR A 25 7.66 -7.54 -8.37
N ARG A 26 6.54 -6.92 -8.80
CA ARG A 26 5.19 -7.30 -8.33
C ARG A 26 4.08 -7.02 -9.35
N PRO A 27 3.04 -7.87 -9.42
CA PRO A 27 1.86 -7.66 -10.29
C PRO A 27 0.81 -6.72 -9.69
N SER A 28 0.95 -6.27 -8.44
CA SER A 28 -0.02 -5.42 -7.74
C SER A 28 0.43 -3.97 -7.64
N GLY A 29 -0.51 -3.04 -7.66
CA GLY A 29 -0.29 -1.62 -7.39
C GLY A 29 -0.39 -1.30 -5.91
N SER A 30 -0.22 -0.03 -5.56
CA SER A 30 -0.34 0.45 -4.18
C SER A 30 -1.62 1.26 -3.98
N LEU A 31 -2.24 1.07 -2.81
CA LEU A 31 -3.26 1.98 -2.29
C LEU A 31 -2.53 3.11 -1.56
N VAL A 32 -2.66 4.34 -2.07
CA VAL A 32 -1.91 5.51 -1.60
C VAL A 32 -2.87 6.49 -0.92
N ALA A 33 -2.54 6.94 0.29
CA ALA A 33 -3.35 7.92 1.00
C ALA A 33 -3.29 9.29 0.30
N ASP A 34 -4.44 9.89 0.03
CA ASP A 34 -4.54 11.20 -0.63
C ASP A 34 -4.41 12.39 0.32
N ARG A 35 -4.48 12.17 1.64
CA ARG A 35 -4.48 13.22 2.66
C ARG A 35 -3.96 12.73 4.00
N ARG A 36 -3.67 13.69 4.88
CA ARG A 36 -3.33 13.44 6.28
C ARG A 36 -4.57 13.26 7.15
N GLY A 37 -4.50 12.33 8.10
CA GLY A 37 -5.52 12.16 9.14
C GLY A 37 -5.41 10.81 9.83
N VAL A 38 -6.46 10.42 10.54
CA VAL A 38 -6.55 9.13 11.24
C VAL A 38 -7.43 8.19 10.44
N THR A 39 -7.00 6.94 10.26
CA THR A 39 -7.79 5.95 9.53
C THR A 39 -9.07 5.58 10.28
N THR A 40 -10.19 5.49 9.56
CA THR A 40 -11.49 5.12 10.14
C THR A 40 -11.87 3.71 9.75
N SER A 41 -12.55 2.97 10.63
CA SER A 41 -13.06 1.64 10.31
C SER A 41 -14.00 1.66 9.08
N PHE A 42 -14.78 2.73 8.93
CA PHE A 42 -15.68 2.90 7.78
C PHE A 42 -14.92 3.03 6.46
N ALA A 43 -13.85 3.82 6.42
CA ALA A 43 -13.05 3.94 5.20
C ALA A 43 -12.34 2.62 4.88
N LEU A 44 -11.70 1.99 5.87
CA LEU A 44 -10.98 0.73 5.68
C LEU A 44 -11.91 -0.40 5.23
N ALA A 45 -13.14 -0.46 5.73
CA ALA A 45 -14.13 -1.47 5.34
C ALA A 45 -14.52 -1.37 3.85
N ASN A 46 -14.53 -0.16 3.28
CA ASN A 46 -14.77 0.03 1.85
C ASN A 46 -13.49 -0.21 1.02
N LEU A 47 -12.31 0.10 1.56
CA LEU A 47 -11.04 -0.03 0.86
C LEU A 47 -10.54 -1.47 0.79
N GLN A 48 -10.86 -2.32 1.77
CA GLN A 48 -10.46 -3.72 1.77
C GLN A 48 -11.10 -4.53 0.61
N GLU A 49 -12.18 -4.05 -0.01
CA GLU A 49 -12.74 -4.65 -1.21
C GLU A 49 -11.86 -4.44 -2.45
N ARG A 50 -10.99 -3.42 -2.41
CA ARG A 50 -10.10 -3.05 -3.52
C ARG A 50 -8.71 -3.68 -3.37
N GLY A 51 -8.40 -4.26 -2.22
CA GLY A 51 -7.05 -4.71 -1.92
C GLY A 51 -6.81 -5.11 -0.46
N THR A 52 -5.57 -5.46 -0.15
CA THR A 52 -5.17 -5.84 1.21
C THR A 52 -4.67 -4.62 1.96
N MET A 53 -5.22 -4.33 3.14
CA MET A 53 -4.79 -3.19 3.95
C MET A 53 -3.52 -3.51 4.74
N PHE A 54 -2.61 -2.53 4.83
CA PHE A 54 -1.40 -2.60 5.67
C PHE A 54 -1.55 -1.85 6.99
N VAL A 55 -2.58 -1.01 7.11
CA VAL A 55 -2.87 -0.21 8.29
C VAL A 55 -4.22 -0.58 8.88
N GLY A 56 -4.30 -0.58 10.21
CA GLY A 56 -5.55 -0.76 10.94
C GLY A 56 -6.28 0.56 11.21
N PRO A 57 -7.50 0.51 11.79
CA PRO A 57 -8.21 1.70 12.28
C PRO A 57 -7.39 2.45 13.34
N GLY A 58 -7.49 3.78 13.38
CA GLY A 58 -6.76 4.61 14.34
C GLY A 58 -5.31 4.92 13.95
N THR A 59 -4.84 4.43 12.81
CA THR A 59 -3.48 4.70 12.32
C THR A 59 -3.38 6.11 11.78
N GLN A 60 -2.36 6.87 12.18
CA GLN A 60 -2.06 8.17 11.59
C GLN A 60 -1.41 7.98 10.21
N VAL A 61 -2.01 8.60 9.20
CA VAL A 61 -1.54 8.55 7.81
C VAL A 61 -1.29 9.96 7.29
N TYR A 62 -0.49 10.06 6.25
CA TYR A 62 -0.17 11.30 5.55
C TYR A 62 -0.27 11.08 4.02
N GLU A 63 -0.39 12.17 3.28
CA GLU A 63 -0.48 12.12 1.81
C GLU A 63 0.73 11.41 1.20
N GLY A 64 0.48 10.48 0.28
CA GLY A 64 1.49 9.65 -0.37
C GLY A 64 2.01 8.47 0.46
N MET A 65 1.50 8.27 1.69
CA MET A 65 1.74 7.05 2.45
C MET A 65 1.00 5.87 1.81
N ILE A 66 1.66 4.72 1.68
CA ILE A 66 1.05 3.49 1.17
C ILE A 66 0.30 2.81 2.33
N VAL A 67 -1.01 2.64 2.15
CA VAL A 67 -1.92 2.10 3.16
C VAL A 67 -2.39 0.69 2.85
N GLY A 68 -2.08 0.18 1.65
CA GLY A 68 -2.41 -1.18 1.25
C GLY A 68 -1.88 -1.56 -0.14
N GLU A 69 -2.13 -2.80 -0.51
CA GLU A 69 -1.84 -3.40 -1.80
C GLU A 69 -3.10 -3.43 -2.65
N ASN A 70 -3.07 -2.84 -3.84
CA ASN A 70 -4.18 -2.87 -4.77
C ASN A 70 -4.29 -4.26 -5.42
N SER A 71 -5.52 -4.75 -5.57
CA SER A 71 -5.81 -5.98 -6.33
C SER A 71 -5.46 -5.88 -7.82
N ARG A 72 -5.33 -4.65 -8.35
CA ARG A 72 -4.93 -4.35 -9.73
C ARG A 72 -3.50 -3.85 -9.80
N GLN A 73 -2.93 -3.82 -11.01
CA GLN A 73 -1.54 -3.38 -11.26
C GLN A 73 -1.31 -1.89 -11.03
N ASP A 74 -2.33 -1.07 -11.22
CA ASP A 74 -2.28 0.38 -11.11
C ASP A 74 -2.31 0.85 -9.65
N ASP A 75 -1.59 1.94 -9.37
CA ASP A 75 -1.68 2.61 -8.08
C ASP A 75 -3.01 3.37 -8.00
N MET A 76 -3.62 3.36 -6.82
CA MET A 76 -4.89 4.02 -6.58
C MET A 76 -4.79 4.95 -5.37
N ASP A 77 -5.06 6.22 -5.62
CA ASP A 77 -5.21 7.23 -4.57
C ASP A 77 -6.55 7.07 -3.85
N VAL A 78 -6.50 6.98 -2.53
CA VAL A 78 -7.64 6.67 -1.67
C VAL A 78 -7.68 7.58 -0.45
N ASN A 79 -8.88 7.82 0.06
CA ASN A 79 -9.09 8.55 1.31
C ASN A 79 -9.39 7.55 2.45
N PRO A 80 -8.37 7.16 3.25
CA PRO A 80 -8.55 6.23 4.36
C PRO A 80 -9.10 6.90 5.63
N THR A 81 -9.31 8.22 5.64
CA THR A 81 -9.77 9.00 6.80
C THR A 81 -11.25 9.40 6.69
N LYS A 82 -11.97 8.83 5.70
CA LYS A 82 -13.36 9.17 5.43
C LYS A 82 -14.27 8.76 6.59
N GLU A 83 -14.99 9.72 7.15
CA GLU A 83 -15.97 9.45 8.19
C GLU A 83 -17.29 8.91 7.61
N LYS A 84 -18.02 8.12 8.41
CA LYS A 84 -19.39 7.69 8.08
C LYS A 84 -20.28 8.93 8.16
N LYS A 85 -20.85 9.37 7.04
CA LYS A 85 -21.87 10.43 7.06
C LYS A 85 -23.11 9.88 7.76
N LEU A 86 -23.44 10.44 8.93
CA LEU A 86 -24.70 10.21 9.61
C LEU A 86 -25.80 10.99 8.89
N THR A 87 -26.19 10.54 7.70
CA THR A 87 -27.47 10.97 7.14
C THR A 87 -28.57 10.31 7.97
N ASN A 88 -29.41 11.12 8.62
CA ASN A 88 -30.65 10.73 9.30
C ASN A 88 -31.63 10.06 8.31
N MET A 89 -31.26 8.89 7.81
CA MET A 89 -32.06 8.11 6.89
C MET A 89 -32.91 7.20 7.75
N ARG A 90 -34.21 7.51 7.80
CA ARG A 90 -35.27 6.62 8.28
C ARG A 90 -35.14 5.24 7.60
N GLN A 91 -34.36 4.32 8.17
CA GLN A 91 -34.39 2.91 7.80
C GLN A 91 -34.21 2.05 9.05
N SER A 92 -35.29 1.35 9.37
CA SER A 92 -35.43 0.28 10.35
C SER A 92 -34.79 -1.02 9.84
N SER A 93 -33.52 -0.97 9.47
CA SER A 93 -32.73 -2.16 9.14
C SER A 93 -31.34 -1.96 9.75
N SER A 94 -31.03 -2.83 10.71
CA SER A 94 -29.80 -2.95 11.47
C SER A 94 -28.55 -2.42 10.76
N ASP A 95 -27.77 -1.56 11.43
CA ASP A 95 -26.43 -1.20 11.00
C ASP A 95 -25.65 -2.48 10.66
N VAL A 96 -25.44 -2.75 9.37
CA VAL A 96 -24.65 -3.88 8.92
C VAL A 96 -23.21 -3.60 9.32
N LEU A 97 -22.76 -4.25 10.39
CA LEU A 97 -21.37 -4.25 10.80
C LEU A 97 -20.56 -4.99 9.74
N ILE A 98 -19.89 -4.23 8.86
CA ILE A 98 -18.94 -4.82 7.91
C ILE A 98 -17.71 -5.25 8.70
N PRO A 99 -17.39 -6.56 8.75
CA PRO A 99 -16.21 -7.03 9.45
C PRO A 99 -14.95 -6.56 8.72
N LEU A 100 -13.99 -6.04 9.49
CA LEU A 100 -12.69 -5.67 8.97
C LEU A 100 -11.78 -6.90 8.91
N ILE A 101 -11.18 -7.12 7.74
CA ILE A 101 -10.13 -8.12 7.59
C ILE A 101 -8.89 -7.61 8.36
N PRO A 102 -8.22 -8.46 9.16
CA PRO A 102 -6.97 -8.07 9.82
C PRO A 102 -5.96 -7.52 8.81
N HIS A 103 -5.39 -6.35 9.12
CA HIS A 103 -4.40 -5.72 8.25
C HIS A 103 -3.10 -6.53 8.23
N ARG A 104 -2.43 -6.57 7.08
CA ARG A 104 -1.14 -7.22 6.91
C ARG A 104 -0.03 -6.27 7.38
N ALA A 105 0.39 -6.41 8.63
CA ALA A 105 1.57 -5.73 9.15
C ALA A 105 2.82 -6.33 8.50
N LEU A 106 3.57 -5.51 7.76
CA LEU A 106 4.80 -5.92 7.09
C LEU A 106 6.01 -5.77 8.02
N SER A 107 6.93 -6.73 7.97
CA SER A 107 8.29 -6.54 8.50
C SER A 107 9.09 -5.59 7.61
N LEU A 108 10.28 -5.18 8.06
CA LEU A 108 11.18 -4.34 7.26
C LEU A 108 11.55 -5.02 5.93
N GLU A 109 11.89 -6.30 5.99
CA GLU A 109 12.29 -7.11 4.84
C GLU A 109 11.13 -7.24 3.85
N GLN A 110 9.92 -7.49 4.36
CA GLN A 110 8.73 -7.57 3.52
C GLN A 110 8.36 -6.21 2.90
N ALA A 111 8.60 -5.11 3.62
CA ALA A 111 8.39 -3.76 3.09
C ALA A 111 9.42 -3.41 2.01
N LEU A 112 10.69 -3.81 2.18
CA LEU A 112 11.74 -3.65 1.18
C LEU A 112 11.47 -4.50 -0.07
N GLU A 113 10.99 -5.73 0.10
CA GLU A 113 10.56 -6.58 -1.01
C GLU A 113 9.34 -6.00 -1.74
N PHE A 114 8.45 -5.33 -1.00
CA PHE A 114 7.28 -4.69 -1.59
C PHE A 114 7.63 -3.45 -2.41
N CYS A 115 8.53 -2.57 -1.96
CA CYS A 115 8.76 -1.26 -2.58
C CYS A 115 9.23 -1.32 -4.05
N ARG A 116 8.65 -0.44 -4.88
CA ARG A 116 9.09 -0.14 -6.26
C ARG A 116 10.03 1.08 -6.31
N ASP A 117 10.61 1.34 -7.48
CA ASP A 117 11.54 2.46 -7.73
C ASP A 117 10.98 3.85 -7.39
N ASP A 118 9.67 4.05 -7.47
CA ASP A 118 9.00 5.32 -7.13
C ASP A 118 8.49 5.35 -5.68
N GLU A 119 8.89 4.38 -4.87
CA GLU A 119 8.50 4.18 -3.48
C GLU A 119 9.72 4.09 -2.57
N CYS A 120 9.51 4.34 -1.28
CA CYS A 120 10.53 4.12 -0.27
C CYS A 120 9.94 3.65 1.06
N VAL A 121 10.78 2.97 1.82
CA VAL A 121 10.48 2.56 3.19
C VAL A 121 10.97 3.65 4.14
N GLU A 122 10.05 4.26 4.88
CA GLU A 122 10.34 5.18 5.96
C GLU A 122 10.53 4.38 7.26
N VAL A 123 11.75 4.41 7.79
CA VAL A 123 12.11 3.68 9.00
C VAL A 123 12.35 4.65 10.15
N THR A 124 11.70 4.36 11.27
CA THR A 124 11.91 5.03 12.56
C THR A 124 12.11 3.94 13.62
N PRO A 125 12.68 4.25 14.80
CA PRO A 125 12.88 3.25 15.85
C PRO A 125 11.60 2.51 16.28
N SER A 126 10.44 3.16 16.15
CA SER A 126 9.15 2.64 16.58
C SER A 126 8.25 2.15 15.44
N SER A 127 8.59 2.44 14.17
CA SER A 127 7.70 2.13 13.05
C SER A 127 8.40 2.06 11.71
N VAL A 128 7.94 1.12 10.89
CA VAL A 128 8.29 0.98 9.48
C VAL A 128 7.04 1.32 8.66
N ARG A 129 7.15 2.28 7.75
CA ARG A 129 6.08 2.69 6.85
C ARG A 129 6.56 2.63 5.41
N MET A 130 5.62 2.53 4.48
CA MET A 130 5.90 2.65 3.05
C MET A 130 5.22 3.90 2.51
N ARG A 131 5.85 4.54 1.54
CA ARG A 131 5.35 5.77 0.92
C ARG A 131 5.87 5.91 -0.50
N LYS A 132 5.21 6.76 -1.27
CA LYS A 132 5.74 7.25 -2.54
C LYS A 132 6.89 8.24 -2.30
N VAL A 133 7.84 8.29 -3.22
CA VAL A 133 8.92 9.28 -3.21
C VAL A 133 8.33 10.67 -3.40
N ALA A 134 7.54 10.86 -4.46
CA ALA A 134 6.70 12.03 -4.65
C ALA A 134 5.37 11.84 -3.92
N LEU A 135 5.13 12.65 -2.88
CA LEU A 135 3.93 12.52 -2.05
C LEU A 135 2.66 12.91 -2.79
N ALA A 136 2.69 14.14 -3.31
CA ALA A 136 1.53 14.73 -3.92
C ALA A 136 1.13 13.98 -5.18
N GLN A 137 -0.17 13.70 -5.32
CA GLN A 137 -0.71 13.03 -6.49
C GLN A 137 -0.35 13.78 -7.79
N GLN A 138 -0.47 15.11 -7.77
CA GLN A 138 -0.16 15.95 -8.93
C GLN A 138 1.30 15.81 -9.38
N ASP A 139 2.23 15.66 -8.44
CA ASP A 139 3.65 15.52 -8.76
C ASP A 139 3.94 14.12 -9.31
N ARG A 140 3.28 13.07 -8.81
CA ARG A 140 3.34 11.72 -9.38
C ARG A 140 2.81 11.68 -10.82
N GLU A 141 1.69 12.35 -11.09
CA GLU A 141 1.14 12.45 -12.44
C GLU A 141 2.09 13.18 -13.40
N LYS A 142 2.70 14.28 -12.97
CA LYS A 142 3.74 14.98 -13.75
C LYS A 142 4.95 14.09 -14.03
N LEU A 143 5.44 13.34 -13.03
CA LEU A 143 6.59 12.44 -13.17
C LEU A 143 6.28 11.27 -14.11
N ARG A 144 5.10 10.65 -14.00
CA ARG A 144 4.62 9.63 -14.95
C ARG A 144 4.54 10.18 -16.38
N GLY A 145 4.00 11.40 -16.54
CA GLY A 145 3.91 12.06 -17.84
C GLY A 145 5.27 12.38 -18.46
N LYS A 146 6.28 12.69 -17.65
CA LYS A 146 7.68 12.87 -18.12
C LYS A 146 8.31 11.53 -18.52
N ARG A 147 8.21 10.49 -17.68
CA ARG A 147 8.74 9.15 -18.01
C ARG A 147 8.14 8.59 -19.30
N ALA A 148 6.82 8.72 -19.49
CA ALA A 148 6.15 8.28 -20.73
C ALA A 148 6.63 9.02 -22.00
N LYS A 149 7.14 10.26 -21.86
CA LYS A 149 7.69 11.05 -22.98
C LYS A 149 9.18 10.80 -23.21
N SER A 150 9.91 10.41 -22.16
CA SER A 150 11.35 10.16 -22.22
C SER A 150 11.73 8.79 -22.76
N GLY A 151 10.75 7.90 -23.00
CA GLY A 151 10.85 6.72 -23.86
C GLY A 151 12.21 6.01 -23.86
N ASP A 152 12.46 5.25 -22.79
CA ASP A 152 13.33 4.08 -22.79
C ASP A 152 12.48 2.89 -22.32
#